data_AF-W0SEV3-F1
#
_entry.id   AF-W0SEV3-F1
#
_cell.length_a   1.000
_cell.length_b   1.000
_cell.length_c   1.000
_cell.angle_alpha   90.00
_cell.angle_beta   90.00
_cell.angle_gamma   90.00
#
_symmetry.space_group_name_H-M   'P 1'
#
loop_
_entity.id
_entity.type
_entity.pdbx_description
1 polymer ?
#
loop_
_entity_poly.entity_id
_entity_poly.type
_entity_poly.pdbx_seq_one_letter_code
_entity_poly.pdbx_strand_id
1 'polypeptide(L)'
;MILLSLLLGGCATTPMPPELAACHVRMEAHAAHLRTGFAALGHRPEVHLRLDEELADGRGFRKGKSTLGDASPGGAIRLRPSRVCADEVLARAVVAHEMAHVALQHRGVPGSGITLLWERPPQQEVEADELAHAALLRAGGDPRAAMLVSCWLGRCDRQGPPGGNSRSR
;
A
#
# COMPACT_ATOMS: atom_id res chain seq x y z
N MET A 1 4.99 -58.44 -4.12
CA MET A 1 5.38 -57.17 -4.75
C MET A 1 4.31 -56.15 -4.42
N ILE A 2 4.59 -55.23 -3.49
CA ILE A 2 3.64 -54.18 -3.08
C ILE A 2 3.97 -52.94 -3.91
N LEU A 3 3.06 -52.57 -4.80
CA LEU A 3 3.17 -51.37 -5.61
C LEU A 3 2.78 -50.17 -4.73
N LEU A 4 3.77 -49.38 -4.33
CA LEU A 4 3.60 -48.19 -3.53
C LEU A 4 3.15 -47.04 -4.44
N SER A 5 1.85 -46.74 -4.45
CA SER A 5 1.30 -45.56 -5.15
C SER A 5 1.71 -44.29 -4.39
N LEU A 6 2.79 -43.65 -4.85
CA LEU A 6 3.13 -42.27 -4.51
C LEU A 6 2.04 -41.33 -5.06
N LEU A 7 1.06 -41.00 -4.22
CA LEU A 7 0.18 -39.85 -4.45
C LEU A 7 0.99 -38.59 -4.16
N LEU A 8 1.65 -38.07 -5.20
CA LEU A 8 2.09 -36.68 -5.29
C LEU A 8 0.84 -35.80 -5.18
N GLY A 9 0.53 -35.36 -3.96
CA GLY A 9 -0.43 -34.30 -3.69
C GLY A 9 0.10 -33.01 -4.31
N GLY A 10 -0.20 -32.78 -5.58
CA GLY A 10 0.02 -31.49 -6.21
C GLY A 10 -0.74 -30.44 -5.41
N CYS A 11 -0.03 -29.43 -4.90
CA CYS A 11 -0.65 -28.22 -4.42
C CYS A 11 -1.45 -27.62 -5.58
N ALA A 12 -2.74 -27.94 -5.67
CA ALA A 12 -3.65 -27.30 -6.58
C ALA A 12 -3.85 -25.87 -6.07
N THR A 13 -2.92 -24.97 -6.42
CA THR A 13 -3.16 -23.54 -6.33
C THR A 13 -4.23 -23.23 -7.34
N THR A 14 -5.46 -23.01 -6.86
CA THR A 14 -6.55 -22.51 -7.69
C THR A 14 -6.02 -21.31 -8.45
N PRO A 15 -6.05 -21.31 -9.80
CA PRO A 15 -5.51 -20.20 -10.58
C PRO A 15 -6.25 -18.93 -10.19
N MET A 16 -5.50 -17.86 -9.99
CA MET A 16 -6.05 -16.55 -9.68
C MET A 16 -6.96 -16.11 -10.85
N PRO A 17 -8.17 -15.58 -10.56
CA PRO A 17 -9.03 -15.01 -11.60
C PRO A 17 -8.28 -13.99 -12.46
N PRO A 18 -8.50 -13.93 -13.79
CA PRO A 18 -7.74 -13.07 -14.69
C PRO A 18 -7.73 -11.59 -14.30
N GLU A 19 -8.84 -11.08 -13.77
CA GLU A 19 -8.97 -9.71 -13.29
C GLU A 19 -8.09 -9.42 -12.07
N LEU A 20 -7.95 -10.38 -11.17
CA LEU A 20 -7.07 -10.28 -10.00
C LEU A 20 -5.60 -10.42 -10.42
N ALA A 21 -5.29 -11.27 -11.39
CA ALA A 21 -3.94 -11.38 -11.95
C ALA A 21 -3.51 -10.06 -12.62
N ALA A 22 -4.39 -9.46 -13.43
CA ALA A 22 -4.14 -8.16 -14.04
C ALA A 22 -3.97 -7.05 -12.99
N CYS A 23 -4.76 -7.08 -11.92
CA CYS A 23 -4.60 -6.15 -10.81
C CYS A 23 -3.25 -6.32 -10.11
N HIS A 24 -2.84 -7.56 -9.81
CA HIS A 24 -1.57 -7.86 -9.16
C HIS A 24 -0.38 -7.34 -9.99
N VAL A 25 -0.38 -7.58 -11.30
CA VAL A 25 0.64 -7.04 -12.22
C VAL A 25 0.70 -5.51 -12.18
N ARG A 26 -0.45 -4.82 -12.11
CA ARG A 26 -0.47 -3.35 -11.96
C ARG A 26 0.14 -2.90 -10.63
N MET A 27 -0.17 -3.60 -9.53
CA MET A 27 0.41 -3.26 -8.21
C MET A 27 1.93 -3.44 -8.21
N GLU A 28 2.43 -4.52 -8.80
CA GLU A 28 3.87 -4.75 -8.98
C GLU A 28 4.52 -3.66 -9.84
N ALA A 29 3.86 -3.21 -10.92
CA ALA A 29 4.35 -2.11 -11.73
C ALA A 29 4.41 -0.77 -10.94
N HIS A 30 3.39 -0.48 -10.12
CA HIS A 30 3.41 0.69 -9.23
C HIS A 30 4.57 0.62 -8.23
N ALA A 31 4.76 -0.52 -7.56
CA ALA A 31 5.85 -0.70 -6.61
C ALA A 31 7.22 -0.59 -7.27
N ALA A 32 7.40 -1.21 -8.44
CA ALA A 32 8.64 -1.11 -9.22
C ALA A 32 8.98 0.34 -9.59
N HIS A 33 7.97 1.12 -10.01
CA HIS A 33 8.18 2.54 -10.30
C HIS A 33 8.52 3.35 -9.04
N LEU A 34 7.83 3.11 -7.92
CA LEU A 34 8.05 3.82 -6.66
C LEU A 34 9.45 3.58 -6.06
N ARG A 35 10.10 2.44 -6.36
CA ARG A 35 11.47 2.15 -5.89
C ARG A 35 12.46 3.26 -6.25
N THR A 36 12.31 3.94 -7.38
CA THR A 36 13.19 5.06 -7.77
C THR A 36 13.01 6.25 -6.84
N GLY A 37 11.77 6.58 -6.48
CA GLY A 37 11.42 7.64 -5.54
C GLY A 37 11.97 7.36 -4.14
N PHE A 38 11.79 6.14 -3.63
CA PHE A 38 12.37 5.72 -2.34
C PHE A 38 13.90 5.75 -2.36
N ALA A 39 14.52 5.27 -3.44
CA ALA A 39 15.98 5.28 -3.57
C ALA A 39 16.56 6.70 -3.56
N ALA A 40 15.89 7.66 -4.20
CA ALA A 40 16.27 9.08 -4.18
C ALA A 40 16.18 9.71 -2.78
N LEU A 41 15.40 9.11 -1.88
CA LEU A 41 15.27 9.51 -0.48
C LEU A 41 16.17 8.70 0.46
N GLY A 42 17.03 7.82 -0.08
CA GLY A 42 17.95 6.99 0.71
C GLY A 42 17.35 5.67 1.22
N HIS A 43 16.15 5.30 0.78
CA HIS A 43 15.47 4.07 1.20
C HIS A 43 15.47 3.01 0.09
N ARG A 44 15.59 1.73 0.46
CA ARG A 44 15.53 0.60 -0.47
C ARG A 44 14.62 -0.51 0.07
N PRO A 45 13.30 -0.29 0.13
CA PRO A 45 12.39 -1.31 0.62
C PRO A 45 12.34 -2.51 -0.34
N GLU A 46 12.67 -3.69 0.17
CA GLU A 46 12.40 -4.96 -0.50
C GLU A 46 10.95 -5.35 -0.21
N VAL A 47 10.15 -5.52 -1.26
CA VAL A 47 8.71 -5.73 -1.11
C VAL A 47 8.22 -6.93 -1.91
N HIS A 48 7.26 -7.64 -1.32
CA HIS A 48 6.59 -8.80 -1.89
C HIS A 48 5.07 -8.55 -1.81
N LEU A 49 4.44 -8.27 -2.95
CA LEU A 49 3.02 -7.93 -2.98
C LEU A 49 2.16 -9.18 -3.10
N ARG A 50 1.06 -9.20 -2.33
CA ARG A 50 0.01 -10.20 -2.43
C ARG A 50 -1.36 -9.52 -2.39
N LEU A 51 -2.29 -10.01 -3.20
CA LEU A 51 -3.70 -9.64 -3.08
C LEU A 51 -4.36 -10.56 -2.04
N ASP A 52 -5.02 -9.97 -1.06
CA ASP A 52 -5.68 -10.68 0.04
C ASP A 52 -6.90 -9.88 0.50
N GLU A 53 -8.09 -10.39 0.19
CA GLU A 53 -9.34 -9.72 0.55
C GLU A 53 -9.63 -9.80 2.06
N GLU A 54 -9.16 -10.83 2.76
CA GLU A 54 -9.41 -10.93 4.20
C GLU A 54 -8.40 -10.13 5.01
N LEU A 55 -7.22 -9.85 4.45
CA LEU A 55 -6.07 -9.28 5.17
C LEU A 55 -5.84 -10.00 6.52
N ALA A 56 -6.04 -11.32 6.54
CA ALA A 56 -5.93 -12.12 7.75
C ALA A 56 -4.46 -12.38 8.08
N ASP A 57 -4.01 -12.13 9.30
CA ASP A 57 -2.62 -12.35 9.73
C ASP A 57 -2.27 -13.83 10.00
N GLY A 58 -3.18 -14.75 9.67
CA GLY A 58 -3.04 -16.18 9.90
C GLY A 58 -3.13 -16.60 11.38
N ARG A 59 -3.25 -15.65 12.32
CA ARG A 59 -3.37 -15.90 13.78
C ARG A 59 -4.76 -15.54 14.31
N GLY A 60 -5.75 -15.49 13.42
CA GLY A 60 -7.14 -15.17 13.77
C GLY A 60 -7.43 -13.68 13.89
N PHE A 61 -6.45 -12.79 13.66
CA PHE A 61 -6.70 -11.36 13.57
C PHE A 61 -7.06 -10.96 12.14
N ARG A 62 -8.22 -10.33 11.97
CA ARG A 62 -8.71 -9.79 10.70
C ARG A 62 -8.74 -8.27 10.77
N LYS A 63 -8.11 -7.61 9.80
CA LYS A 63 -8.17 -6.15 9.68
C LYS A 63 -9.59 -5.73 9.32
N GLY A 64 -9.99 -4.53 9.74
CA GLY A 64 -11.33 -3.99 9.47
C GLY A 64 -11.60 -3.89 7.96
N LYS A 65 -12.88 -3.85 7.57
CA LYS A 65 -13.29 -3.70 6.16
C LYS A 65 -12.85 -2.38 5.51
N SER A 66 -12.44 -1.42 6.33
CA SER A 66 -11.89 -0.11 5.94
C SER A 66 -10.38 -0.14 5.69
N THR A 67 -9.68 -1.21 6.05
CA THR A 67 -8.24 -1.37 5.82
C THR A 67 -7.98 -1.75 4.36
N LEU A 68 -7.14 -0.96 3.69
CA LEU A 68 -6.84 -1.09 2.26
C LEU A 68 -5.60 -1.95 1.98
N GLY A 69 -4.62 -1.90 2.88
CA GLY A 69 -3.37 -2.64 2.80
C GLY A 69 -2.80 -2.91 4.18
N ASP A 70 -1.80 -3.79 4.22
CA ASP A 70 -1.00 -4.05 5.41
C ASP A 70 0.40 -4.49 5.01
N ALA A 71 1.40 -3.87 5.62
CA ALA A 71 2.80 -4.27 5.56
C ALA A 71 3.19 -5.10 6.80
N SER A 72 3.78 -6.26 6.55
CA SER A 72 4.29 -7.17 7.58
C SER A 72 5.82 -7.24 7.55
N PRO A 73 6.47 -7.69 8.65
CA PRO A 73 7.93 -7.88 8.69
C PRO A 73 8.43 -8.72 7.52
N GLY A 74 9.61 -8.36 6.99
CA GLY A 74 10.20 -9.05 5.84
C GLY A 74 9.69 -8.57 4.48
N GLY A 75 9.01 -7.42 4.42
CA GLY A 75 8.64 -6.78 3.15
C GLY A 75 7.34 -7.29 2.52
N ALA A 76 6.60 -8.16 3.22
CA ALA A 76 5.33 -8.66 2.72
C ALA A 76 4.25 -7.56 2.80
N ILE A 77 3.76 -7.13 1.64
CA ILE A 77 2.66 -6.18 1.52
C ILE A 77 1.42 -6.93 1.03
N ARG A 78 0.33 -6.79 1.77
CA ARG A 78 -0.97 -7.37 1.43
C ARG A 78 -1.93 -6.26 1.07
N LEU A 79 -2.65 -6.40 -0.04
CA LEU A 79 -3.57 -5.40 -0.55
C LEU A 79 -4.96 -6.01 -0.72
N ARG A 80 -5.99 -5.25 -0.35
CA ARG A 80 -7.39 -5.67 -0.52
C ARG A 80 -7.84 -5.38 -1.96
N PRO A 81 -7.99 -6.41 -2.82
CA PRO A 81 -8.26 -6.19 -4.24
C PRO A 81 -9.59 -5.48 -4.51
N SER A 82 -10.62 -5.72 -3.71
CA SER A 82 -11.93 -5.04 -3.86
C SER A 82 -11.87 -3.51 -3.73
N ARG A 83 -10.76 -2.98 -3.20
CA ARG A 83 -10.55 -1.54 -3.00
C ARG A 83 -9.55 -0.94 -3.97
N VAL A 84 -8.42 -1.63 -4.20
CA VAL A 84 -7.32 -1.07 -4.99
C VAL A 84 -7.44 -1.39 -6.49
N CYS A 85 -8.14 -2.45 -6.88
CA CYS A 85 -8.10 -2.87 -8.29
C CYS A 85 -8.89 -1.95 -9.24
N ALA A 86 -9.85 -1.18 -8.73
CA ALA A 86 -10.74 -0.33 -9.52
C ALA A 86 -10.27 1.13 -9.65
N ASP A 87 -9.37 1.58 -8.77
CA ASP A 87 -8.90 2.97 -8.73
C ASP A 87 -7.38 3.01 -8.71
N GLU A 88 -6.79 3.39 -9.85
CA GLU A 88 -5.34 3.46 -10.04
C GLU A 88 -4.67 4.51 -9.14
N VAL A 89 -5.34 5.63 -8.88
CA VAL A 89 -4.82 6.70 -8.04
C VAL A 89 -4.75 6.22 -6.60
N LEU A 90 -5.83 5.61 -6.12
CA LEU A 90 -5.89 5.04 -4.78
C LEU A 90 -4.87 3.91 -4.63
N ALA A 91 -4.81 2.99 -5.60
CA ALA A 91 -3.89 1.86 -5.57
C ALA A 91 -2.44 2.31 -5.43
N ARG A 92 -2.04 3.29 -6.23
CA ARG A 92 -0.68 3.83 -6.21
C ARG A 92 -0.35 4.51 -4.88
N ALA A 93 -1.29 5.25 -4.31
CA ALA A 93 -1.13 5.87 -3.00
C ALA A 93 -0.98 4.81 -1.89
N VAL A 94 -1.84 3.78 -1.90
CA VAL A 94 -1.77 2.67 -0.92
C VAL A 94 -0.45 1.90 -1.05
N VAL A 95 -0.02 1.54 -2.27
CA VAL A 95 1.27 0.86 -2.47
C VAL A 95 2.42 1.71 -1.95
N ALA A 96 2.43 3.02 -2.21
CA ALA A 96 3.48 3.91 -1.69
C ALA A 96 3.50 3.95 -0.16
N HIS A 97 2.33 4.04 0.47
CA HIS A 97 2.20 4.01 1.93
C HIS A 97 2.72 2.69 2.54
N GLU A 98 2.29 1.54 2.02
CA GLU A 98 2.74 0.25 2.55
C GLU A 98 4.25 0.03 2.31
N MET A 99 4.79 0.50 1.18
CA MET A 99 6.24 0.51 0.95
C MET A 99 6.98 1.40 1.95
N ALA A 100 6.37 2.52 2.39
CA ALA A 100 6.96 3.39 3.39
C ALA A 100 7.02 2.72 4.77
N HIS A 101 5.99 1.97 5.16
CA HIS A 101 6.05 1.13 6.37
C HIS A 101 7.21 0.13 6.32
N VAL A 102 7.42 -0.53 5.16
CA VAL A 102 8.57 -1.43 4.97
C VAL A 102 9.90 -0.66 5.07
N ALA A 103 10.01 0.50 4.40
CA ALA A 103 11.22 1.33 4.36
C ALA A 103 11.62 1.87 5.74
N LEU A 104 10.64 2.21 6.57
CA LEU A 104 10.82 2.71 7.93
C LEU A 104 10.88 1.59 8.98
N GLN A 105 10.77 0.33 8.55
CA GLN A 105 10.75 -0.84 9.42
C GLN A 105 9.66 -0.76 10.50
N HIS A 106 8.53 -0.13 10.16
CA HIS A 106 7.37 -0.11 11.03
C HIS A 106 6.88 -1.55 11.23
N ARG A 107 6.92 -2.01 12.47
CA ARG A 107 6.44 -3.36 12.81
C ARG A 107 4.92 -3.30 12.84
N GLY A 108 4.27 -4.18 12.08
CA GLY A 108 2.83 -4.37 12.08
C GLY A 108 2.32 -4.75 13.47
N VAL A 109 2.09 -3.74 14.31
CA VAL A 109 1.36 -3.88 15.57
C VAL A 109 -0.12 -4.10 15.24
N PRO A 110 -0.89 -4.77 16.11
CA PRO A 110 -2.34 -4.81 15.98
C PRO A 110 -2.88 -3.38 15.81
N GLY A 111 -3.48 -3.07 14.65
CA GLY A 111 -3.98 -1.72 14.31
C GLY A 111 -3.19 -0.94 13.24
N SER A 112 -2.09 -1.47 12.70
CA SER A 112 -1.36 -0.88 11.55
C SER A 112 -2.14 -0.93 10.23
N GLY A 113 -1.88 -0.01 9.30
CA GLY A 113 -2.43 0.00 7.94
C GLY A 113 -3.55 1.02 7.70
N ILE A 114 -3.60 1.56 6.49
CA ILE A 114 -4.49 2.68 6.14
C ILE A 114 -5.94 2.35 6.48
N THR A 115 -6.48 3.08 7.46
CA THR A 115 -7.90 3.07 7.80
C THR A 115 -8.46 4.47 7.60
N LEU A 116 -9.40 4.62 6.67
CA LEU A 116 -9.96 5.93 6.26
C LEU A 116 -10.73 6.70 7.36
N LEU A 117 -10.87 6.18 8.58
CA LEU A 117 -11.82 6.67 9.59
C LEU A 117 -11.31 6.52 11.03
N TRP A 118 -10.26 7.23 11.47
CA TRP A 118 -9.93 7.36 12.91
C TRP A 118 -9.38 8.75 13.29
N GLU A 119 -9.68 9.15 14.53
CA GLU A 119 -9.13 10.30 15.26
C GLU A 119 -7.60 10.24 15.28
N ARG A 120 -6.91 11.36 14.99
CA ARG A 120 -5.44 11.55 14.91
C ARG A 120 -4.64 10.27 14.64
N PRO A 121 -4.17 10.04 13.39
CA PRO A 121 -3.47 8.80 13.05
C PRO A 121 -2.25 8.58 13.96
N PRO A 122 -1.93 7.32 14.32
CA PRO A 122 -0.71 6.99 15.02
C PRO A 122 0.51 7.62 14.33
N GLN A 123 1.53 8.00 15.11
CA GLN A 123 2.74 8.64 14.56
C GLN A 123 3.37 7.85 13.40
N GLN A 124 3.37 6.51 13.48
CA GLN A 124 3.90 5.63 12.44
C GLN A 124 3.16 5.77 11.10
N GLU A 125 1.85 5.99 11.13
CA GLU A 125 1.05 6.18 9.91
C GLU A 125 1.34 7.55 9.31
N VAL A 126 1.55 8.58 10.15
CA VAL A 126 1.99 9.92 9.69
C VAL A 126 3.37 9.84 9.04
N GLU A 127 4.33 9.18 9.68
CA GLU A 127 5.69 8.99 9.15
C GLU A 127 5.67 8.22 7.82
N ALA A 128 4.83 7.18 7.71
CA ALA A 128 4.64 6.44 6.47
C ALA A 128 4.03 7.31 5.37
N ASP A 129 3.00 8.10 5.67
CA ASP A 129 2.37 9.02 4.72
C ASP A 129 3.34 10.13 4.26
N GLU A 130 4.18 10.67 5.16
CA GLU A 130 5.18 11.67 4.80
C GLU A 130 6.23 11.12 3.83
N LEU A 131 6.75 9.92 4.12
CA LEU A 131 7.70 9.27 3.25
C LEU A 131 7.05 8.84 1.92
N ALA A 132 5.84 8.31 1.95
CA ALA A 132 5.10 7.93 0.75
C ALA A 132 4.81 9.13 -0.15
N HIS A 133 4.37 10.25 0.42
CA HIS A 133 4.16 11.51 -0.30
C HIS A 133 5.45 11.99 -0.98
N ALA A 134 6.56 12.02 -0.23
CA ALA A 134 7.85 12.40 -0.78
C ALA A 134 8.31 11.44 -1.90
N ALA A 135 8.15 10.13 -1.72
CA ALA A 135 8.51 9.13 -2.71
C ALA A 135 7.67 9.25 -3.99
N LEU A 136 6.36 9.52 -3.85
CA LEU A 136 5.46 9.78 -4.98
C LEU A 136 5.89 11.01 -5.78
N LEU A 137 6.23 12.11 -5.11
CA LEU A 137 6.73 13.32 -5.77
C LEU A 137 8.07 13.08 -6.48
N ARG A 138 8.96 12.28 -5.89
CA ARG A 138 10.28 11.95 -6.48
C ARG A 138 10.18 10.98 -7.65
N ALA A 139 9.30 9.98 -7.57
CA ALA A 139 9.08 9.04 -8.66
C ALA A 139 8.35 9.70 -9.85
N GLY A 140 7.56 10.76 -9.62
CA GLY A 140 6.75 11.41 -10.66
C GLY A 140 5.52 10.57 -11.05
N GLY A 141 4.91 10.83 -12.20
CA GLY A 141 3.68 10.16 -12.64
C GLY A 141 2.41 10.92 -12.24
N ASP A 142 1.28 10.22 -12.02
CA ASP A 142 0.00 10.87 -11.72
C ASP A 142 0.07 11.64 -10.38
N PRO A 143 -0.03 12.99 -10.40
CA PRO A 143 0.09 13.81 -9.20
C PRO A 143 -1.07 13.62 -8.22
N ARG A 144 -2.21 13.07 -8.66
CA ARG A 144 -3.38 12.84 -7.80
C ARG A 144 -3.09 11.83 -6.70
N ALA A 145 -2.17 10.89 -6.92
CA ALA A 145 -1.77 9.94 -5.88
C ALA A 145 -1.00 10.63 -4.75
N ALA A 146 -0.08 11.54 -5.09
CA ALA A 146 0.61 12.36 -4.09
C ALA A 146 -0.37 13.29 -3.36
N MET A 147 -1.29 13.92 -4.09
CA MET A 147 -2.34 14.76 -3.51
C MET A 147 -3.22 13.97 -2.53
N LEU A 148 -3.59 12.73 -2.87
CA LEU A 148 -4.38 11.87 -1.99
C LEU A 148 -3.66 11.57 -0.67
N VAL A 149 -2.37 11.19 -0.70
CA VAL A 149 -1.57 11.00 0.52
C VAL A 149 -1.42 12.31 1.30
N SER A 150 -1.26 13.44 0.59
CA SER A 150 -1.26 14.75 1.22
C SER A 150 -2.59 15.09 1.91
N CYS A 151 -3.73 14.55 1.44
CA CYS A 151 -5.01 14.68 2.14
C CYS A 151 -5.06 13.86 3.42
N TRP A 152 -4.47 12.66 3.43
CA TRP A 152 -4.36 11.84 4.64
C TRP A 152 -3.57 12.55 5.74
N LEU A 153 -2.56 13.33 5.36
CA LEU A 153 -1.80 14.23 6.23
C LEU A 153 -2.57 15.51 6.65
N GLY A 154 -3.83 15.67 6.24
CA GLY A 154 -4.66 16.85 6.55
C GLY A 154 -4.26 18.13 5.82
N ARG A 155 -3.58 18.04 4.66
CA ARG A 155 -3.01 19.21 3.94
C ARG A 155 -3.79 19.64 2.69
N CYS A 156 -4.91 18.99 2.37
CA CYS A 156 -5.62 19.25 1.10
C CYS A 156 -6.30 20.62 1.01
N ASP A 157 -6.58 21.27 2.14
CA ASP A 157 -7.11 22.64 2.15
C ASP A 157 -6.04 23.72 1.92
N ARG A 158 -4.74 23.35 1.90
CA ARG A 158 -3.61 24.29 1.79
C ARG A 158 -2.99 24.38 0.39
N GLN A 159 -3.50 23.64 -0.60
CA GLN A 159 -2.94 23.55 -1.96
C GLN A 159 -3.86 24.19 -3.03
N GLY A 160 -4.49 25.31 -2.71
CA GLY A 160 -5.02 26.21 -3.74
C GLY A 160 -3.87 26.71 -4.65
N PRO A 161 -4.15 27.09 -5.91
CA PRO A 161 -3.13 27.60 -6.83
C PRO A 161 -2.33 28.76 -6.19
N PRO A 162 -1.03 28.92 -6.51
CA PRO A 162 -0.22 29.98 -5.92
C PRO A 162 -0.70 31.33 -6.45
N GLY A 163 -1.55 32.02 -5.69
CA GLY A 163 -2.01 33.35 -6.05
C GLY A 163 -3.26 33.76 -5.30
N GLY A 164 -3.12 34.70 -4.37
CA GLY A 164 -4.26 35.37 -3.77
C GLY A 164 -3.96 36.04 -2.44
N ASN A 165 -3.09 37.05 -2.44
CA ASN A 165 -3.20 38.09 -1.41
C ASN A 165 -4.59 38.71 -1.54
N SER A 166 -5.48 38.39 -0.62
CA SER A 166 -6.66 39.20 -0.33
C SER A 166 -6.64 39.52 1.16
N ARG A 167 -5.84 40.53 1.52
CA ARG A 167 -6.25 41.42 2.62
C ARG A 167 -7.63 41.92 2.26
N SER A 168 -8.64 41.50 3.01
CA SER A 168 -9.91 42.21 3.11
C SER A 168 -10.31 42.14 4.58
N ARG A 169 -10.09 43.28 5.23
CA ARG A 169 -10.59 43.77 6.54
C ARG A 169 -11.21 42.77 7.50
#